data_AF-A0A1F6SEP7-F1
#
_entry.id   AF-A0A1F6SEP7-F1
#
_cell.length_a   1.000
_cell.length_b   1.000
_cell.length_c   1.000
_cell.angle_alpha   90.00
_cell.angle_beta   90.00
_cell.angle_gamma   90.00
#
_symmetry.space_group_name_H-M   'P 1'
#
loop_
_entity.id
_entity.type
_entity.pdbx_description
1 polymer ?
#
loop_
_entity_poly.entity_id
_entity_poly.type
_entity_poly.pdbx_seq_one_letter_code
_entity_poly.pdbx_strand_id
1 'polypeptide(L)'
;MKIQSVNSVPFGLGVQNKKSPNNEAILDVKRHDLKPINFEMARALAATRGVNFRGKVDNPSEAIRQTLGGQQLTVTSNRGFYNYAGKAEDGTEKPLQQSPGGLAMAMDGALIPAKGIWVSWDGANKVVSEQDRTYDVNTGYKVAHFSMDPDKMNTFYGKVSNCLLWPTSHDLPQYASEVSDDEWNTYKDVNKTFAQKTVQQLDKTGKGNVIWVQDYQLMMTPGFIRDEINKKDEFNSKDKKASLGYFHHIPFPEPKVFLSGLGKERAAEIVKSLLKSDMIGFHIPMYVNNFAKTVNVLKSEGLLPEVKGIKDEGKSKIISYKDEATGVERKVKVQDFPISIDYEDCKKISQKPETDKAMESIQEQIKSKNPNHEYLVFGIDRSDYTKGIPERIEAINKFLASTPKEDREKVTFTLAIAPSRGSIPQFARLHEEVMEAVENVNKKYGNENYTPIIHLGNLSPAEKAGYMRLANSMIVNPVADGMNLVAKEMVAHKLPNDPPCQLVLTRTAGIAHDPDFAKNSLVIDDPKDTDKIAGLIGQAINNIKNDPEAVEKQTKELNESVKHNNIGKWTVDYLKDLKSFVGNDK
;
A
#
# COMPACT_ATOMS: atom_id res chain seq x y z
N MET A 1 10.38 -10.23 -59.52
CA MET A 1 11.77 -10.03 -60.02
C MET A 1 12.63 -9.70 -58.81
N LYS A 2 13.66 -10.52 -58.56
CA LYS A 2 14.67 -10.39 -57.50
C LYS A 2 15.61 -9.20 -57.75
N ILE A 3 16.51 -8.99 -56.78
CA ILE A 3 17.82 -8.30 -56.79
C ILE A 3 17.75 -6.96 -56.01
N GLN A 4 18.65 -6.55 -55.12
CA GLN A 4 19.64 -7.18 -54.20
C GLN A 4 20.32 -6.01 -53.45
N SER A 5 20.67 -6.24 -52.19
CA SER A 5 21.78 -5.67 -51.39
C SER A 5 22.80 -4.70 -52.03
N VAL A 6 23.20 -3.68 -51.26
CA VAL A 6 24.58 -3.17 -51.22
C VAL A 6 25.02 -3.00 -49.76
N ASN A 7 26.08 -3.70 -49.36
CA ASN A 7 26.87 -3.52 -48.14
C ASN A 7 27.94 -2.43 -48.37
N SER A 8 28.31 -1.63 -47.36
CA SER A 8 29.61 -1.63 -46.63
C SER A 8 30.03 -0.14 -46.45
N VAL A 9 30.69 0.39 -45.41
CA VAL A 9 31.85 0.00 -44.54
C VAL A 9 31.83 0.89 -43.25
N PRO A 10 32.52 0.52 -42.14
CA PRO A 10 32.29 1.03 -40.79
C PRO A 10 33.35 2.05 -40.28
N PHE A 11 33.05 2.73 -39.17
CA PHE A 11 34.05 3.44 -38.35
C PHE A 11 33.98 2.96 -36.90
N GLY A 12 35.09 2.40 -36.42
CA GLY A 12 35.34 2.14 -35.01
C GLY A 12 36.20 3.24 -34.40
N LEU A 13 36.00 3.50 -33.11
CA LEU A 13 37.00 4.05 -32.21
C LEU A 13 36.79 3.38 -30.85
N GLY A 14 37.80 2.61 -30.44
CA GLY A 14 37.83 1.87 -29.19
C GLY A 14 38.29 2.72 -28.02
N VAL A 15 37.83 2.37 -26.82
CA VAL A 15 38.48 2.73 -25.55
C VAL A 15 38.62 1.46 -24.73
N GLN A 16 39.87 1.14 -24.41
CA GLN A 16 40.33 -0.03 -23.67
C GLN A 16 39.97 0.09 -22.18
N ASN A 17 39.32 -0.93 -21.61
CA ASN A 17 39.19 -1.09 -20.17
C ASN A 17 40.49 -1.68 -19.60
N LYS A 18 41.32 -0.84 -18.98
CA LYS A 18 42.45 -1.26 -18.14
C LYS A 18 41.94 -1.69 -16.76
N LYS A 19 42.14 -2.96 -16.42
CA LYS A 19 42.09 -3.47 -15.03
C LYS A 19 43.28 -2.89 -14.24
N SER A 20 42.99 -2.35 -13.06
CA SER A 20 44.01 -2.07 -12.04
C SER A 20 44.00 -3.20 -11.00
N PRO A 21 45.14 -3.84 -10.72
CA PRO A 21 45.34 -4.71 -9.58
C PRO A 21 45.95 -3.89 -8.43
N ASN A 22 45.32 -3.90 -7.26
CA ASN A 22 45.94 -3.75 -5.93
C ASN A 22 44.84 -3.58 -4.89
N ASN A 23 44.60 -4.64 -4.12
CA ASN A 23 44.50 -4.62 -2.66
C ASN A 23 44.06 -6.01 -2.17
N GLU A 24 44.95 -6.99 -2.31
CA GLU A 24 45.03 -8.11 -1.38
C GLU A 24 46.14 -7.78 -0.39
N ALA A 25 45.78 -7.57 0.88
CA ALA A 25 46.48 -8.06 2.07
C ALA A 25 45.88 -7.42 3.32
N ILE A 26 45.87 -8.19 4.41
CA ILE A 26 45.62 -7.81 5.82
C ILE A 26 44.16 -8.01 6.27
N LEU A 27 43.75 -9.27 6.48
CA LEU A 27 43.72 -9.89 7.82
C LEU A 27 43.21 -11.33 7.75
N ASP A 28 44.17 -12.23 7.86
CA ASP A 28 44.00 -13.64 8.14
C ASP A 28 43.61 -13.81 9.62
N VAL A 29 42.34 -14.14 9.89
CA VAL A 29 41.91 -14.68 11.18
C VAL A 29 41.24 -16.03 10.92
N LYS A 30 41.96 -17.07 11.34
CA LYS A 30 41.60 -18.48 11.26
C LYS A 30 40.15 -18.71 11.70
N ARG A 31 39.36 -19.26 10.77
CA ARG A 31 38.05 -19.86 11.05
C ARG A 31 38.24 -21.01 12.04
N HIS A 32 37.71 -20.84 13.25
CA HIS A 32 37.37 -21.93 14.14
C HIS A 32 35.86 -21.91 14.35
N ASP A 33 35.21 -23.02 13.98
CA ASP A 33 33.91 -23.50 14.42
C ASP A 33 32.87 -22.46 14.86
N LEU A 34 32.19 -21.84 13.90
CA LEU A 34 30.90 -21.19 14.16
C LEU A 34 29.78 -22.05 13.58
N LYS A 35 29.12 -22.76 14.51
CA LYS A 35 27.85 -23.48 14.35
C LYS A 35 26.76 -22.56 13.76
N PRO A 36 25.71 -23.12 13.10
CA PRO A 36 24.63 -22.37 12.45
C PRO A 36 24.12 -21.21 13.32
N ILE A 37 24.14 -19.99 12.76
CA ILE A 37 23.72 -18.80 13.51
C ILE A 37 22.21 -18.84 13.71
N ASN A 38 21.89 -18.66 15.00
CA ASN A 38 20.70 -19.05 15.71
C ASN A 38 19.61 -17.97 15.65
N PHE A 39 18.35 -18.38 15.70
CA PHE A 39 17.12 -17.56 15.83
C PHE A 39 17.18 -16.46 16.91
N GLU A 40 18.16 -16.50 17.81
CA GLU A 40 18.37 -15.51 18.87
C GLU A 40 18.80 -14.13 18.38
N MET A 41 19.44 -14.00 17.22
CA MET A 41 19.79 -12.67 16.71
C MET A 41 18.56 -11.92 16.17
N ALA A 42 17.57 -12.67 15.62
CA ALA A 42 16.24 -12.15 15.31
C ALA A 42 15.43 -11.85 16.60
N ARG A 43 15.63 -12.63 17.69
CA ARG A 43 15.06 -12.30 19.02
C ARG A 43 15.54 -10.93 19.52
N ALA A 44 16.81 -10.59 19.36
CA ALA A 44 17.38 -9.34 19.85
C ALA A 44 16.79 -8.09 19.14
N LEU A 45 16.51 -8.18 17.85
CA LEU A 45 15.89 -7.09 17.08
C LEU A 45 14.39 -6.93 17.37
N ALA A 46 13.68 -8.01 17.72
CA ALA A 46 12.25 -7.98 18.03
C ALA A 46 11.95 -7.57 19.50
N ALA A 47 12.85 -7.87 20.43
CA ALA A 47 12.68 -7.61 21.87
C ALA A 47 12.59 -6.11 22.24
N THR A 48 12.90 -5.18 21.33
CA THR A 48 12.77 -3.73 21.56
C THR A 48 11.37 -3.18 21.31
N ARG A 49 10.42 -3.98 20.80
CA ARG A 49 9.05 -3.52 20.46
C ARG A 49 8.03 -3.81 21.57
N GLY A 50 8.21 -3.18 22.71
CA GLY A 50 7.13 -3.03 23.70
C GLY A 50 6.13 -1.98 23.23
N VAL A 51 5.07 -2.38 22.52
CA VAL A 51 4.07 -1.43 22.02
C VAL A 51 3.03 -1.13 23.11
N ASN A 52 3.26 -0.05 23.86
CA ASN A 52 2.22 0.60 24.65
C ASN A 52 1.38 1.48 23.72
N PHE A 53 0.10 1.13 23.57
CA PHE A 53 -0.94 1.93 22.92
C PHE A 53 -1.77 2.61 24.02
N ARG A 54 -1.87 3.94 24.01
CA ARG A 54 -2.82 4.69 24.85
C ARG A 54 -3.54 5.73 24.00
N GLY A 55 -4.82 5.49 23.70
CA GLY A 55 -5.70 6.49 23.08
C GLY A 55 -7.09 5.95 22.73
N LYS A 56 -8.12 6.44 23.45
CA LYS A 56 -9.60 6.52 23.23
C LYS A 56 -10.40 5.40 22.54
N VAL A 57 -9.78 4.30 22.12
CA VAL A 57 -10.30 2.95 22.39
C VAL A 57 -9.37 2.49 23.50
N ASP A 58 -9.84 2.37 24.75
CA ASP A 58 -8.99 2.32 25.94
C ASP A 58 -7.89 1.23 25.92
N ASN A 59 -7.99 0.25 25.02
CA ASN A 59 -6.89 -0.60 24.59
C ASN A 59 -7.28 -1.32 23.27
N PRO A 60 -6.81 -0.92 22.06
CA PRO A 60 -7.19 -1.59 20.81
C PRO A 60 -6.89 -3.10 20.84
N SER A 61 -5.80 -3.47 21.50
CA SER A 61 -5.41 -4.87 21.68
C SER A 61 -6.42 -5.66 22.50
N GLU A 62 -7.01 -5.05 23.53
CA GLU A 62 -8.07 -5.66 24.33
C GLU A 62 -9.36 -5.76 23.54
N ALA A 63 -9.75 -4.69 22.82
CA ALA A 63 -10.94 -4.68 21.99
C ALA A 63 -10.89 -5.77 20.90
N ILE A 64 -9.73 -5.98 20.26
CA ILE A 64 -9.52 -7.08 19.30
C ILE A 64 -9.72 -8.43 19.99
N ARG A 65 -9.10 -8.68 21.15
CA ARG A 65 -9.24 -9.95 21.88
C ARG A 65 -10.67 -10.23 22.31
N GLN A 66 -11.37 -9.21 22.80
CA GLN A 66 -12.78 -9.31 23.18
C GLN A 66 -13.66 -9.62 21.95
N THR A 67 -13.42 -8.93 20.83
CA THR A 67 -14.16 -9.12 19.57
C THR A 67 -13.99 -10.53 19.00
N LEU A 68 -12.77 -11.07 19.05
CA LEU A 68 -12.49 -12.43 18.61
C LEU A 68 -13.06 -13.50 19.53
N GLY A 69 -13.25 -13.21 20.83
CA GLY A 69 -13.84 -14.16 21.78
C GLY A 69 -13.06 -15.48 21.93
N GLY A 70 -11.76 -15.45 21.65
CA GLY A 70 -10.88 -16.63 21.64
C GLY A 70 -10.89 -17.43 20.33
N GLN A 71 -11.52 -16.92 19.26
CA GLN A 71 -11.35 -17.45 17.91
C GLN A 71 -9.96 -17.12 17.35
N GLN A 72 -9.43 -17.99 16.50
CA GLN A 72 -8.18 -17.76 15.80
C GLN A 72 -8.39 -16.75 14.67
N LEU A 73 -7.55 -15.71 14.62
CA LEU A 73 -7.48 -14.79 13.48
C LEU A 73 -6.40 -15.26 12.51
N THR A 74 -6.78 -15.48 11.26
CA THR A 74 -5.89 -15.80 10.15
C THR A 74 -6.01 -14.73 9.07
N VAL A 75 -4.91 -14.03 8.80
CA VAL A 75 -4.81 -13.01 7.74
C VAL A 75 -4.09 -13.62 6.54
N THR A 76 -4.59 -13.35 5.33
CA THR A 76 -3.96 -13.81 4.09
C THR A 76 -3.73 -12.63 3.15
N SER A 77 -2.48 -12.42 2.73
CA SER A 77 -2.10 -11.38 1.76
C SER A 77 -0.99 -11.88 0.84
N ASN A 78 -0.83 -11.25 -0.33
CA ASN A 78 0.20 -11.63 -1.29
C ASN A 78 1.62 -11.59 -0.67
N ARG A 79 1.93 -10.55 0.11
CA ARG A 79 3.20 -10.43 0.86
C ARG A 79 2.93 -10.27 2.35
N GLY A 80 3.78 -10.89 3.17
CA GLY A 80 3.78 -10.74 4.63
C GLY A 80 4.66 -9.57 5.08
N PHE A 81 4.75 -9.37 6.40
CA PHE A 81 5.63 -8.36 6.99
C PHE A 81 7.11 -8.62 6.68
N TYR A 82 7.51 -9.87 6.61
CA TYR A 82 8.87 -10.30 6.38
C TYR A 82 8.95 -11.05 5.05
N ASN A 83 9.94 -10.74 4.22
CA ASN A 83 10.26 -11.50 3.02
C ASN A 83 11.61 -12.19 3.17
N TYR A 84 11.77 -13.28 2.44
CA TYR A 84 13.05 -13.95 2.29
C TYR A 84 14.07 -12.99 1.65
N ALA A 85 15.18 -12.75 2.35
CA ALA A 85 16.22 -11.82 1.91
C ALA A 85 17.37 -12.49 1.12
N GLY A 86 17.27 -13.79 0.82
CA GLY A 86 18.33 -14.54 0.16
C GLY A 86 19.36 -15.13 1.12
N LYS A 87 20.48 -15.58 0.56
CA LYS A 87 21.67 -16.01 1.31
C LYS A 87 22.80 -15.00 1.15
N ALA A 88 23.64 -14.84 2.16
CA ALA A 88 24.90 -14.14 2.06
C ALA A 88 25.92 -14.96 1.24
N GLU A 89 27.05 -14.34 0.88
CA GLU A 89 28.09 -14.97 0.06
C GLU A 89 28.69 -16.23 0.72
N ASP A 90 28.66 -16.30 2.05
CA ASP A 90 29.09 -17.45 2.83
C ASP A 90 28.03 -18.57 2.93
N GLY A 91 26.87 -18.41 2.27
CA GLY A 91 25.78 -19.37 2.26
C GLY A 91 24.82 -19.29 3.44
N THR A 92 25.03 -18.36 4.39
CA THR A 92 24.11 -18.13 5.51
C THR A 92 22.82 -17.44 5.03
N GLU A 93 21.67 -17.74 5.64
CA GLU A 93 20.44 -17.01 5.28
C GLU A 93 20.51 -15.58 5.81
N LYS A 94 20.18 -14.61 4.95
CA LYS A 94 20.08 -13.21 5.36
C LYS A 94 18.86 -13.03 6.27
N PRO A 95 18.93 -12.11 7.25
CA PRO A 95 17.77 -11.75 8.07
C PRO A 95 16.59 -11.37 7.18
N LEU A 96 15.39 -11.79 7.58
CA LEU A 96 14.17 -11.44 6.86
C LEU A 96 14.05 -9.93 6.64
N GLN A 97 13.72 -9.53 5.43
CA GLN A 97 13.57 -8.12 5.09
C GLN A 97 12.13 -7.67 5.29
N GLN A 98 11.94 -6.56 5.99
CA GLN A 98 10.61 -5.98 6.16
C GLN A 98 10.03 -5.54 4.80
N SER A 99 8.79 -5.93 4.52
CA SER A 99 8.03 -5.44 3.36
C SER A 99 7.78 -3.95 3.49
N PRO A 100 8.12 -3.14 2.47
CA PRO A 100 7.70 -1.74 2.44
C PRO A 100 6.18 -1.67 2.19
N GLY A 101 5.45 -0.89 2.98
CA GLY A 101 4.05 -0.53 2.70
C GLY A 101 3.12 -0.52 3.92
N GLY A 102 2.03 0.25 3.81
CA GLY A 102 1.07 0.47 4.89
C GLY A 102 0.22 -0.75 5.29
N LEU A 103 0.00 -1.70 4.37
CA LEU A 103 -0.70 -2.96 4.70
C LEU A 103 0.06 -3.74 5.78
N ALA A 104 1.40 -3.74 5.74
CA ALA A 104 2.18 -4.55 6.65
C ALA A 104 2.04 -4.07 8.10
N MET A 105 2.14 -2.75 8.29
CA MET A 105 1.89 -2.11 9.59
C MET A 105 0.44 -2.27 10.05
N ALA A 106 -0.51 -2.21 9.11
CA ALA A 106 -1.92 -2.43 9.41
C ALA A 106 -2.21 -3.81 10.00
N MET A 107 -1.60 -4.85 9.42
CA MET A 107 -1.82 -6.23 9.86
C MET A 107 -1.13 -6.53 11.19
N ASP A 108 0.02 -5.92 11.51
CA ASP A 108 0.65 -6.02 12.83
C ASP A 108 -0.31 -5.58 13.94
N GLY A 109 -1.00 -4.45 13.74
CA GLY A 109 -2.00 -3.93 14.69
C GLY A 109 -3.15 -4.92 14.96
N ALA A 110 -3.46 -5.82 14.04
CA ALA A 110 -4.47 -6.86 14.20
C ALA A 110 -3.91 -8.18 14.77
N LEU A 111 -2.77 -8.62 14.24
CA LEU A 111 -2.21 -9.95 14.49
C LEU A 111 -1.49 -10.04 15.83
N ILE A 112 -0.76 -9.00 16.25
CA ILE A 112 -0.03 -9.00 17.53
C ILE A 112 -1.02 -9.16 18.70
N PRO A 113 -2.12 -8.38 18.78
CA PRO A 113 -3.09 -8.57 19.86
C PRO A 113 -3.82 -9.92 19.82
N ALA A 114 -4.12 -10.39 18.60
CA ALA A 114 -4.83 -11.65 18.38
C ALA A 114 -3.96 -12.88 18.59
N LYS A 115 -2.63 -12.74 18.63
CA LYS A 115 -1.67 -13.85 18.48
C LYS A 115 -2.00 -14.71 17.26
N GLY A 116 -2.34 -14.03 16.16
CA GLY A 116 -2.91 -14.64 14.97
C GLY A 116 -1.90 -15.37 14.09
N ILE A 117 -2.35 -15.73 12.89
CA ILE A 117 -1.51 -16.33 11.84
C ILE A 117 -1.57 -15.46 10.59
N TRP A 118 -0.41 -15.20 9.99
CA TRP A 118 -0.31 -14.51 8.71
C TRP A 118 0.18 -15.46 7.63
N VAL A 119 -0.66 -15.72 6.64
CA VAL A 119 -0.36 -16.53 5.46
C VAL A 119 0.09 -15.61 4.32
N SER A 120 1.29 -15.86 3.78
CA SER A 120 1.83 -15.10 2.66
C SER A 120 2.86 -15.88 1.84
N TRP A 121 3.07 -15.45 0.59
CA TRP A 121 4.21 -15.91 -0.20
C TRP A 121 5.53 -15.38 0.40
N ASP A 122 6.59 -16.19 0.34
CA ASP A 122 7.89 -15.89 0.94
C ASP A 122 8.70 -14.78 0.23
N GLY A 123 8.25 -14.33 -0.94
CA GLY A 123 8.90 -13.27 -1.71
C GLY A 123 10.12 -13.73 -2.50
N ALA A 124 10.43 -15.02 -2.53
CA ALA A 124 11.64 -15.53 -3.14
C ALA A 124 11.51 -15.74 -4.65
N ASN A 125 12.56 -15.35 -5.39
CA ASN A 125 12.67 -15.58 -6.84
C ASN A 125 13.05 -17.04 -7.20
N LYS A 126 12.93 -17.95 -6.25
CA LYS A 126 13.12 -19.39 -6.40
C LYS A 126 12.35 -20.09 -5.29
N VAL A 127 12.01 -21.36 -5.50
CA VAL A 127 11.47 -22.20 -4.42
C VAL A 127 12.55 -22.36 -3.36
N VAL A 128 12.34 -21.78 -2.16
CA VAL A 128 13.30 -21.85 -1.05
C VAL A 128 13.12 -23.13 -0.25
N SER A 129 11.90 -23.64 -0.21
CA SER A 129 11.57 -24.93 0.41
C SER A 129 10.34 -25.54 -0.25
N GLU A 130 10.35 -26.86 -0.43
CA GLU A 130 9.17 -27.64 -0.80
C GLU A 130 8.17 -27.80 0.36
N GLN A 131 8.61 -27.53 1.60
CA GLN A 131 7.77 -27.60 2.79
C GLN A 131 7.32 -26.19 3.21
N ASP A 132 6.04 -26.05 3.52
CA ASP A 132 5.52 -24.84 4.14
C ASP A 132 6.16 -24.65 5.51
N ARG A 133 6.52 -23.40 5.82
CA ARG A 133 7.14 -23.06 7.10
C ARG A 133 6.21 -22.14 7.88
N THR A 134 5.78 -22.61 9.04
CA THR A 134 5.10 -21.77 10.03
C THR A 134 6.04 -21.53 11.19
N TYR A 135 6.37 -20.27 11.46
CA TYR A 135 7.32 -19.92 12.51
C TYR A 135 6.83 -18.70 13.31
N ASP A 136 7.24 -18.65 14.57
CA ASP A 136 7.04 -17.50 15.44
C ASP A 136 8.22 -16.54 15.21
N VAL A 137 7.94 -15.37 14.66
CA VAL A 137 8.95 -14.35 14.33
C VAL A 137 9.30 -13.45 15.52
N ASN A 138 8.92 -13.80 16.76
CA ASN A 138 8.95 -12.90 17.92
C ASN A 138 8.21 -11.58 17.70
N THR A 139 7.35 -11.50 16.68
CA THR A 139 6.46 -10.36 16.46
C THR A 139 5.28 -10.37 17.42
N GLY A 140 5.01 -11.52 18.06
CA GLY A 140 3.79 -11.77 18.81
C GLY A 140 2.70 -12.50 18.02
N TYR A 141 2.97 -12.90 16.77
CA TYR A 141 2.08 -13.72 15.94
C TYR A 141 2.87 -14.72 15.06
N LYS A 142 2.19 -15.70 14.46
CA LYS A 142 2.82 -16.72 13.60
C LYS A 142 2.79 -16.29 12.14
N VAL A 143 3.87 -16.57 11.40
CA VAL A 143 3.93 -16.38 9.94
C VAL A 143 3.98 -17.75 9.28
N ALA A 144 3.05 -18.01 8.38
CA ALA A 144 2.97 -19.20 7.54
C ALA A 144 3.37 -18.84 6.11
N HIS A 145 4.65 -19.03 5.79
CA HIS A 145 5.18 -18.82 4.46
C HIS A 145 5.11 -20.09 3.62
N PHE A 146 4.78 -19.88 2.34
CA PHE A 146 4.91 -20.91 1.33
C PHE A 146 5.72 -20.37 0.15
N SER A 147 6.51 -21.28 -0.43
CA SER A 147 7.19 -21.03 -1.69
C SER A 147 6.21 -21.22 -2.84
N MET A 148 6.42 -20.50 -3.94
CA MET A 148 5.68 -20.70 -5.19
C MET A 148 6.66 -20.71 -6.36
N ASP A 149 6.27 -21.41 -7.43
CA ASP A 149 6.96 -21.35 -8.70
C ASP A 149 7.12 -19.87 -9.15
N PRO A 150 8.36 -19.39 -9.39
CA PRO A 150 8.63 -18.02 -9.79
C PRO A 150 7.90 -17.59 -11.06
N ASP A 151 7.73 -18.49 -12.03
CA ASP A 151 7.06 -18.17 -13.30
C ASP A 151 5.56 -18.00 -13.07
N LYS A 152 4.96 -18.88 -12.27
CA LYS A 152 3.56 -18.71 -11.84
C LYS A 152 3.36 -17.42 -11.06
N MET A 153 4.28 -17.07 -10.16
CA MET A 153 4.23 -15.81 -9.42
C MET A 153 4.43 -14.59 -10.31
N ASN A 154 5.29 -14.67 -11.33
CA ASN A 154 5.48 -13.58 -12.28
C ASN A 154 4.21 -13.37 -13.12
N THR A 155 3.55 -14.43 -13.56
CA THR A 155 2.26 -14.34 -14.24
C THR A 155 1.16 -13.81 -13.31
N PHE A 156 1.02 -14.36 -12.10
CA PHE A 156 0.03 -13.92 -11.12
C PHE A 156 0.23 -12.46 -10.68
N TYR A 157 1.44 -12.09 -10.25
CA TYR A 157 1.74 -10.79 -9.65
C TYR A 157 2.21 -9.77 -10.67
N GLY A 158 3.20 -10.12 -11.51
CA GLY A 158 3.78 -9.23 -12.50
C GLY A 158 2.81 -8.91 -13.64
N LYS A 159 2.13 -9.92 -14.19
CA LYS A 159 1.20 -9.76 -15.32
C LYS A 159 -0.23 -9.47 -14.86
N VAL A 160 -0.96 -10.46 -14.35
CA VAL A 160 -2.40 -10.30 -14.08
C VAL A 160 -2.64 -9.24 -13.00
N SER A 161 -1.95 -9.30 -11.86
CA SER A 161 -2.16 -8.32 -10.79
C SER A 161 -1.70 -6.91 -11.17
N ASN A 162 -0.44 -6.72 -11.56
CA ASN A 162 0.13 -5.37 -11.73
C ASN A 162 0.00 -4.78 -13.15
N CYS A 163 -0.22 -5.61 -14.18
CA CYS A 163 -0.43 -5.12 -15.55
C CYS A 163 -1.87 -5.21 -16.03
N LEU A 164 -2.79 -5.92 -15.36
CA LEU A 164 -4.22 -5.89 -15.71
C LEU A 164 -5.08 -5.30 -14.59
N LEU A 165 -5.06 -5.92 -13.40
CA LEU A 165 -5.96 -5.54 -12.30
C LEU A 165 -5.63 -4.16 -11.74
N TRP A 166 -4.34 -3.85 -11.50
CA TRP A 166 -3.90 -2.55 -11.00
C TRP A 166 -4.32 -1.39 -11.90
N PRO A 167 -3.96 -1.33 -13.20
CA PRO A 167 -4.36 -0.23 -14.07
C PRO A 167 -5.89 -0.15 -14.25
N THR A 168 -6.58 -1.29 -14.37
CA THR A 168 -8.05 -1.30 -14.48
C THR A 168 -8.71 -0.70 -13.25
N SER A 169 -8.23 -1.07 -12.05
CA SER A 169 -8.79 -0.59 -10.79
C SER A 169 -8.55 0.89 -10.56
N HIS A 170 -7.46 1.42 -11.11
CA HIS A 170 -7.10 2.84 -11.03
C HIS A 170 -7.64 3.68 -12.19
N ASP A 171 -8.53 3.12 -13.03
CA ASP A 171 -9.10 3.79 -14.21
C ASP A 171 -8.04 4.31 -15.19
N LEU A 172 -7.02 3.50 -15.44
CA LEU A 172 -5.92 3.78 -16.37
C LEU A 172 -5.76 2.67 -17.41
N PRO A 173 -6.77 2.42 -18.26
CA PRO A 173 -6.77 1.33 -19.23
C PRO A 173 -5.59 1.40 -20.22
N GLN A 174 -5.01 2.58 -20.46
CA GLN A 174 -3.82 2.75 -21.30
C GLN A 174 -2.57 2.04 -20.77
N TYR A 175 -2.53 1.69 -19.48
CA TYR A 175 -1.45 0.89 -18.88
C TYR A 175 -1.83 -0.58 -18.72
N ALA A 176 -3.08 -0.96 -19.02
CA ALA A 176 -3.54 -2.33 -18.94
C ALA A 176 -2.96 -3.17 -20.09
N SER A 177 -2.47 -4.36 -19.77
CA SER A 177 -1.99 -5.35 -20.72
C SER A 177 -3.07 -6.39 -20.98
N GLU A 178 -3.12 -6.90 -22.21
CA GLU A 178 -3.91 -8.09 -22.53
C GLU A 178 -3.40 -9.29 -21.73
N VAL A 179 -4.35 -10.15 -21.32
CA VAL A 179 -4.09 -11.36 -20.54
C VAL A 179 -4.81 -12.51 -21.24
N SER A 180 -4.06 -13.53 -21.61
CA SER A 180 -4.57 -14.79 -22.16
C SER A 180 -5.35 -15.61 -21.12
N ASP A 181 -6.11 -16.61 -21.59
CA ASP A 181 -6.84 -17.48 -20.68
C ASP A 181 -5.92 -18.36 -19.81
N ASP A 182 -4.76 -18.76 -20.30
CA ASP A 182 -3.76 -19.52 -19.53
C ASP A 182 -3.15 -18.68 -18.40
N GLU A 183 -2.87 -17.40 -18.67
CA GLU A 183 -2.40 -16.46 -17.65
C GLU A 183 -3.49 -16.18 -16.60
N TRP A 184 -4.75 -16.06 -17.04
CA TRP A 184 -5.90 -15.93 -16.13
C TRP A 184 -6.12 -17.19 -15.28
N ASN A 185 -5.98 -18.38 -15.89
CA ASN A 185 -6.04 -19.65 -15.16
C ASN A 185 -4.89 -19.77 -14.15
N THR A 186 -3.68 -19.30 -14.50
CA THR A 186 -2.57 -19.22 -13.56
C THR A 186 -2.90 -18.30 -12.38
N TYR A 187 -3.56 -17.17 -12.61
CA TYR A 187 -4.04 -16.29 -11.54
C TYR A 187 -5.03 -17.02 -10.60
N LYS A 188 -5.96 -17.80 -11.15
CA LYS A 188 -6.89 -18.64 -10.37
C LYS A 188 -6.15 -19.73 -9.58
N ASP A 189 -5.19 -20.42 -10.17
CA ASP A 189 -4.41 -21.49 -9.52
C ASP A 189 -3.59 -20.99 -8.34
N VAL A 190 -2.96 -19.81 -8.48
CA VAL A 190 -2.23 -19.19 -7.38
C VAL A 190 -3.19 -18.77 -6.26
N ASN A 191 -4.33 -18.15 -6.58
CA ASN A 191 -5.37 -17.82 -5.59
C ASN A 191 -5.90 -19.06 -4.85
N LYS A 192 -6.08 -20.18 -5.55
CA LYS A 192 -6.47 -21.47 -4.98
C LYS A 192 -5.40 -22.00 -4.02
N THR A 193 -4.13 -21.83 -4.36
CA THR A 193 -3.03 -22.19 -3.45
C THR A 193 -3.05 -21.34 -2.18
N PHE A 194 -3.22 -20.02 -2.29
CA PHE A 194 -3.39 -19.15 -1.12
C PHE A 194 -4.57 -19.61 -0.23
N ALA A 195 -5.69 -20.00 -0.83
CA ALA A 195 -6.83 -20.53 -0.11
C ALA A 195 -6.49 -21.83 0.65
N GLN A 196 -5.84 -22.77 -0.02
CA GLN A 196 -5.39 -24.04 0.57
C GLN A 196 -4.47 -23.82 1.78
N LYS A 197 -3.45 -22.96 1.61
CA LYS A 197 -2.51 -22.63 2.67
C LYS A 197 -3.22 -21.94 3.84
N THR A 198 -4.22 -21.10 3.55
CA THR A 198 -5.06 -20.48 4.59
C THR A 198 -5.87 -21.51 5.37
N VAL A 199 -6.58 -22.40 4.68
CA VAL A 199 -7.42 -23.44 5.30
C VAL A 199 -6.60 -24.42 6.14
N GLN A 200 -5.35 -24.69 5.75
CA GLN A 200 -4.43 -25.54 6.51
C GLN A 200 -4.05 -24.96 7.88
N GLN A 201 -4.07 -23.64 8.03
CA GLN A 201 -3.69 -22.97 9.28
C GLN A 201 -4.85 -22.83 10.28
N LEU A 202 -6.09 -23.06 9.83
CA LEU A 202 -7.28 -22.87 10.66
C LEU A 202 -7.30 -23.83 11.84
N ASP A 203 -7.72 -23.31 13.00
CA ASP A 203 -7.92 -24.11 14.19
C ASP A 203 -9.14 -25.03 14.02
N LYS A 204 -8.89 -26.34 14.12
CA LYS A 204 -9.90 -27.39 14.01
C LYS A 204 -10.59 -27.68 15.35
N THR A 205 -9.92 -27.37 16.45
CA THR A 205 -10.28 -27.86 17.79
C THR A 205 -10.88 -26.78 18.66
N GLY A 206 -10.43 -25.54 18.54
CA GLY A 206 -10.85 -24.43 19.40
C GLY A 206 -12.20 -23.81 19.06
N LYS A 207 -12.33 -22.52 19.35
CA LYS A 207 -13.62 -21.78 19.40
C LYS A 207 -14.11 -21.28 18.03
N GLY A 208 -13.47 -21.68 16.94
CA GLY A 208 -13.75 -21.25 15.58
C GLY A 208 -12.73 -20.26 15.04
N ASN A 209 -12.96 -19.82 13.79
CA ASN A 209 -11.96 -19.10 13.00
C ASN A 209 -12.52 -17.78 12.43
N VAL A 210 -11.66 -16.77 12.38
CA VAL A 210 -11.87 -15.52 11.66
C VAL A 210 -10.79 -15.41 10.59
N ILE A 211 -11.19 -15.34 9.33
CA ILE A 211 -10.32 -15.31 8.17
C ILE A 211 -10.45 -13.94 7.53
N TRP A 212 -9.32 -13.29 7.25
CA TRP A 212 -9.30 -11.96 6.66
C TRP A 212 -8.35 -11.87 5.48
N VAL A 213 -8.92 -11.95 4.28
CA VAL A 213 -8.19 -11.89 3.00
C VAL A 213 -7.98 -10.43 2.59
N GLN A 214 -6.76 -10.12 2.16
CA GLN A 214 -6.35 -8.76 1.81
C GLN A 214 -6.07 -8.61 0.31
N ASP A 215 -6.68 -7.57 -0.24
CA ASP A 215 -6.30 -6.84 -1.44
C ASP A 215 -6.55 -7.53 -2.80
N TYR A 216 -6.37 -6.76 -3.88
CA TYR A 216 -6.79 -7.08 -5.25
C TYR A 216 -6.10 -8.32 -5.85
N GLN A 217 -4.91 -8.69 -5.38
CA GLN A 217 -4.23 -9.88 -5.90
C GLN A 217 -4.99 -11.15 -5.51
N LEU A 218 -5.74 -11.11 -4.40
CA LEU A 218 -6.41 -12.27 -3.82
C LEU A 218 -7.94 -12.24 -3.98
N MET A 219 -8.47 -11.59 -5.02
CA MET A 219 -9.92 -11.49 -5.24
C MET A 219 -10.60 -12.86 -5.48
N MET A 220 -9.86 -13.87 -5.94
CA MET A 220 -10.41 -15.22 -6.15
C MET A 220 -10.27 -16.12 -4.91
N THR A 221 -9.43 -15.76 -3.94
CA THR A 221 -9.16 -16.55 -2.74
C THR A 221 -10.39 -16.77 -1.83
N PRO A 222 -11.27 -15.77 -1.56
CA PRO A 222 -12.42 -15.98 -0.67
C PRO A 222 -13.34 -17.12 -1.13
N GLY A 223 -13.60 -17.22 -2.44
CA GLY A 223 -14.41 -18.28 -2.99
C GLY A 223 -13.81 -19.67 -2.81
N PHE A 224 -12.52 -19.82 -3.07
CA PHE A 224 -11.82 -21.08 -2.85
C PHE A 224 -11.76 -21.45 -1.36
N ILE A 225 -11.54 -20.49 -0.45
CA ILE A 225 -11.55 -20.73 1.00
C ILE A 225 -12.93 -21.28 1.41
N ARG A 226 -14.01 -20.63 0.97
CA ARG A 226 -15.36 -21.05 1.33
C ARG A 226 -15.67 -22.46 0.81
N ASP A 227 -15.28 -22.76 -0.43
CA ASP A 227 -15.49 -24.08 -1.02
C ASP A 227 -14.73 -25.19 -0.30
N GLU A 228 -13.53 -24.91 0.21
CA GLU A 228 -12.77 -25.87 1.00
C GLU A 228 -13.31 -26.06 2.42
N ILE A 229 -13.77 -24.98 3.05
CA ILE A 229 -14.41 -25.02 4.36
C ILE A 229 -15.71 -25.81 4.30
N ASN A 230 -16.54 -25.59 3.28
CA ASN A 230 -17.83 -26.27 3.12
C ASN A 230 -17.69 -27.80 2.93
N LYS A 231 -16.52 -28.27 2.49
CA LYS A 231 -16.21 -29.71 2.34
C LYS A 231 -15.79 -30.39 3.65
N LYS A 232 -15.61 -29.64 4.73
CA LYS A 232 -15.02 -30.12 5.99
C LYS A 232 -15.95 -29.84 7.16
N ASP A 233 -16.54 -30.90 7.71
CA ASP A 233 -17.54 -30.80 8.81
C ASP A 233 -17.03 -30.04 10.05
N GLU A 234 -15.72 -30.14 10.33
CA GLU A 234 -15.06 -29.48 11.47
C GLU A 234 -15.22 -27.95 11.48
N PHE A 235 -15.51 -27.32 10.33
CA PHE A 235 -15.68 -25.87 10.19
C PHE A 235 -17.14 -25.42 9.97
N ASN A 236 -18.09 -26.36 9.85
CA ASN A 236 -19.49 -26.05 9.48
C ASN A 236 -20.50 -26.20 10.64
N SER A 237 -20.06 -26.61 11.82
CA SER A 237 -20.95 -26.64 13.00
C SER A 237 -21.42 -25.23 13.39
N LYS A 238 -22.66 -25.13 13.93
CA LYS A 238 -23.27 -23.84 14.30
C LYS A 238 -22.38 -23.01 15.23
N ASP A 239 -21.60 -23.65 16.10
CA ASP A 239 -20.74 -22.96 17.06
C ASP A 239 -19.32 -22.67 16.54
N LYS A 240 -18.89 -23.32 15.45
CA LYS A 240 -17.55 -23.16 14.86
C LYS A 240 -17.53 -22.56 13.45
N LYS A 241 -18.67 -22.09 12.94
CA LYS A 241 -18.78 -21.41 11.63
C LYS A 241 -17.70 -20.35 11.47
N ALA A 242 -16.81 -20.55 10.50
CA ALA A 242 -15.74 -19.61 10.19
C ALA A 242 -16.29 -18.31 9.60
N SER A 243 -15.88 -17.18 10.16
CA SER A 243 -16.15 -15.83 9.62
C SER A 243 -15.11 -15.52 8.54
N LEU A 244 -15.54 -15.12 7.35
CA LEU A 244 -14.66 -14.80 6.22
C LEU A 244 -14.86 -13.35 5.78
N GLY A 245 -13.85 -12.52 5.95
CA GLY A 245 -13.81 -11.15 5.45
C GLY A 245 -12.83 -11.00 4.28
N TYR A 246 -13.15 -10.08 3.37
CA TYR A 246 -12.25 -9.59 2.33
C TYR A 246 -12.14 -8.06 2.42
N PHE A 247 -10.93 -7.51 2.32
CA PHE A 247 -10.73 -6.05 2.28
C PHE A 247 -9.96 -5.62 1.04
N HIS A 248 -10.49 -4.66 0.29
CA HIS A 248 -9.91 -4.13 -0.95
C HIS A 248 -9.18 -2.80 -0.69
N HIS A 249 -7.86 -2.73 -0.92
CA HIS A 249 -7.05 -1.55 -0.54
C HIS A 249 -6.82 -0.54 -1.67
N ILE A 250 -7.10 -0.94 -2.92
CA ILE A 250 -7.01 -0.04 -4.07
C ILE A 250 -8.41 0.52 -4.41
N PRO A 251 -8.53 1.49 -5.34
CA PRO A 251 -9.84 1.94 -5.78
C PRO A 251 -10.65 0.78 -6.39
N PHE A 252 -11.96 0.75 -6.15
CA PHE A 252 -12.85 -0.12 -6.90
C PHE A 252 -13.54 0.71 -7.99
N PRO A 253 -13.25 0.47 -9.27
CA PRO A 253 -13.63 1.37 -10.36
C PRO A 253 -15.14 1.28 -10.64
N GLU A 254 -15.68 2.27 -11.36
CA GLU A 254 -17.07 2.21 -11.84
C GLU A 254 -17.28 0.97 -12.75
N PRO A 255 -18.50 0.41 -12.81
CA PRO A 255 -18.76 -0.86 -13.49
C PRO A 255 -18.27 -0.90 -14.93
N LYS A 256 -18.45 0.19 -15.69
CA LYS A 256 -18.02 0.27 -17.09
C LYS A 256 -16.53 -0.04 -17.23
N VAL A 257 -15.69 0.55 -16.38
CA VAL A 257 -14.23 0.40 -16.40
C VAL A 257 -13.84 -1.02 -15.97
N PHE A 258 -14.44 -1.51 -14.87
CA PHE A 258 -14.19 -2.86 -14.38
C PHE A 258 -14.49 -3.94 -15.44
N LEU A 259 -15.66 -3.83 -16.08
CA LEU A 259 -16.12 -4.79 -17.08
C LEU A 259 -15.35 -4.67 -18.39
N SER A 260 -15.02 -3.46 -18.84
CA SER A 260 -14.23 -3.28 -20.07
C SER A 260 -12.79 -3.72 -19.90
N GLY A 261 -12.18 -3.47 -18.75
CA GLY A 261 -10.79 -3.85 -18.48
C GLY A 261 -10.61 -5.36 -18.36
N LEU A 262 -11.56 -6.05 -17.72
CA LEU A 262 -11.43 -7.49 -17.45
C LEU A 262 -12.13 -8.39 -18.48
N GLY A 263 -13.13 -7.89 -19.18
CA GLY A 263 -14.16 -8.73 -19.78
C GLY A 263 -15.19 -9.17 -18.75
N LYS A 264 -16.43 -9.39 -19.20
CA LYS A 264 -17.59 -9.60 -18.32
C LYS A 264 -17.51 -10.93 -17.58
N GLU A 265 -16.96 -11.95 -18.21
CA GLU A 265 -16.80 -13.29 -17.69
C GLU A 265 -15.81 -13.32 -16.53
N ARG A 266 -14.61 -12.73 -16.71
CA ARG A 266 -13.58 -12.62 -15.66
C ARG A 266 -14.05 -11.73 -14.50
N ALA A 267 -14.76 -10.65 -14.80
CA ALA A 267 -15.40 -9.81 -13.80
C ALA A 267 -16.45 -10.59 -12.98
N ALA A 268 -17.28 -11.41 -13.63
CA ALA A 268 -18.24 -12.28 -12.96
C ALA A 268 -17.55 -13.31 -12.07
N GLU A 269 -16.47 -13.96 -12.53
CA GLU A 269 -15.68 -14.89 -11.71
C GLU A 269 -15.17 -14.23 -10.42
N ILE A 270 -14.60 -13.02 -10.52
CA ILE A 270 -14.16 -12.24 -9.36
C ILE A 270 -15.33 -11.95 -8.42
N VAL A 271 -16.43 -11.39 -8.92
CA VAL A 271 -17.57 -11.01 -8.09
C VAL A 271 -18.17 -12.24 -7.39
N LYS A 272 -18.33 -13.36 -8.09
CA LYS A 272 -18.78 -14.64 -7.49
C LYS A 272 -17.87 -15.08 -6.34
N SER A 273 -16.55 -14.97 -6.52
CA SER A 273 -15.61 -15.31 -5.46
C SER A 273 -15.73 -14.39 -4.25
N LEU A 274 -15.77 -13.07 -4.47
CA LEU A 274 -15.89 -12.09 -3.40
C LEU A 274 -17.20 -12.25 -2.60
N LEU A 275 -18.31 -12.55 -3.28
CA LEU A 275 -19.61 -12.80 -2.64
C LEU A 275 -19.62 -14.03 -1.70
N LYS A 276 -18.63 -14.92 -1.77
CA LYS A 276 -18.49 -16.02 -0.79
C LYS A 276 -17.93 -15.60 0.57
N SER A 277 -17.50 -14.34 0.69
CA SER A 277 -17.19 -13.68 1.95
C SER A 277 -18.46 -13.38 2.74
N ASP A 278 -18.38 -13.29 4.06
CA ASP A 278 -19.46 -12.75 4.90
C ASP A 278 -19.41 -11.21 4.94
N MET A 279 -18.21 -10.62 4.79
CA MET A 279 -18.04 -9.16 4.69
C MET A 279 -17.00 -8.77 3.63
N ILE A 280 -17.31 -7.70 2.89
CA ILE A 280 -16.42 -7.04 1.92
C ILE A 280 -16.21 -5.60 2.38
N GLY A 281 -14.95 -5.24 2.64
CA GLY A 281 -14.54 -3.90 3.04
C GLY A 281 -13.90 -3.11 1.91
N PHE A 282 -14.24 -1.83 1.83
CA PHE A 282 -13.60 -0.83 0.97
C PHE A 282 -13.13 0.38 1.77
N HIS A 283 -12.39 1.30 1.17
CA HIS A 283 -11.94 2.50 1.88
C HIS A 283 -12.97 3.62 2.00
N ILE A 284 -13.80 3.84 0.99
CA ILE A 284 -14.73 4.97 0.92
C ILE A 284 -16.11 4.53 0.39
N PRO A 285 -17.19 5.27 0.69
CA PRO A 285 -18.54 4.92 0.25
C PRO A 285 -18.70 4.77 -1.28
N MET A 286 -17.91 5.52 -2.06
CA MET A 286 -17.95 5.43 -3.52
C MET A 286 -17.61 4.02 -4.01
N TYR A 287 -16.59 3.37 -3.45
CA TYR A 287 -16.18 2.02 -3.85
C TYR A 287 -17.20 0.95 -3.45
N VAL A 288 -17.87 1.13 -2.29
CA VAL A 288 -19.02 0.29 -1.89
C VAL A 288 -20.14 0.36 -2.92
N ASN A 289 -20.48 1.57 -3.37
CA ASN A 289 -21.52 1.78 -4.38
C ASN A 289 -21.10 1.22 -5.74
N ASN A 290 -19.84 1.40 -6.14
CA ASN A 290 -19.33 0.86 -7.40
C ASN A 290 -19.40 -0.67 -7.43
N PHE A 291 -19.01 -1.34 -6.34
CA PHE A 291 -19.16 -2.79 -6.23
C PHE A 291 -20.61 -3.25 -6.36
N ALA A 292 -21.54 -2.60 -5.63
CA ALA A 292 -22.96 -2.92 -5.70
C ALA A 292 -23.55 -2.70 -7.11
N LYS A 293 -23.15 -1.61 -7.80
CA LYS A 293 -23.53 -1.37 -9.20
C LYS A 293 -22.99 -2.46 -10.12
N THR A 294 -21.73 -2.87 -9.95
CA THR A 294 -21.12 -3.95 -10.75
C THR A 294 -21.88 -5.27 -10.59
N VAL A 295 -22.26 -5.62 -9.35
CA VAL A 295 -23.10 -6.80 -9.07
C VAL A 295 -24.44 -6.70 -9.78
N ASN A 296 -25.11 -5.54 -9.75
CA ASN A 296 -26.38 -5.33 -10.43
C ASN A 296 -26.26 -5.45 -11.96
N VAL A 297 -25.20 -4.88 -12.56
CA VAL A 297 -24.96 -4.98 -14.01
C VAL A 297 -24.76 -6.45 -14.40
N LEU A 298 -23.85 -7.16 -13.73
CA LEU A 298 -23.59 -8.57 -14.01
C LEU A 298 -24.82 -9.46 -13.81
N LYS A 299 -25.64 -9.17 -12.79
CA LYS A 299 -26.94 -9.82 -12.60
C LYS A 299 -27.87 -9.57 -13.77
N SER A 300 -28.02 -8.32 -14.21
CA SER A 300 -28.91 -7.95 -15.32
C SER A 300 -28.49 -8.58 -16.66
N GLU A 301 -27.21 -8.88 -16.81
CA GLU A 301 -26.64 -9.56 -17.97
C GLU A 301 -26.70 -11.09 -17.86
N GLY A 302 -27.29 -11.64 -16.79
CA GLY A 302 -27.43 -13.08 -16.60
C GLY A 302 -26.15 -13.80 -16.18
N LEU A 303 -25.11 -13.07 -15.77
CA LEU A 303 -23.84 -13.63 -15.30
C LEU A 303 -23.82 -13.92 -13.80
N LEU A 304 -24.76 -13.33 -13.04
CA LEU A 304 -25.03 -13.59 -11.62
C LEU A 304 -26.51 -13.89 -11.36
N PRO A 305 -27.13 -14.91 -12.02
CA PRO A 305 -28.55 -15.21 -11.87
C PRO A 305 -28.96 -15.57 -10.42
N GLU A 306 -28.00 -15.99 -9.60
CA GLU A 306 -28.17 -16.36 -8.21
C GLU A 306 -28.40 -15.17 -7.26
N VAL A 307 -28.06 -13.95 -7.68
CA VAL A 307 -28.21 -12.74 -6.86
C VAL A 307 -29.67 -12.31 -6.83
N LYS A 308 -30.27 -12.37 -5.64
CA LYS A 308 -31.69 -12.04 -5.43
C LYS A 308 -31.92 -10.54 -5.35
N GLY A 309 -31.07 -9.84 -4.62
CA GLY A 309 -31.19 -8.39 -4.46
C GLY A 309 -30.09 -7.77 -3.62
N ILE A 310 -30.03 -6.45 -3.69
CA ILE A 310 -29.13 -5.61 -2.91
C ILE A 310 -30.00 -4.68 -2.08
N LYS A 311 -29.83 -4.70 -0.76
CA LYS A 311 -30.54 -3.84 0.18
C LYS A 311 -29.59 -2.78 0.72
N ASP A 312 -30.06 -1.54 0.77
CA ASP A 312 -29.33 -0.43 1.38
C ASP A 312 -29.59 -0.39 2.90
N GLU A 313 -28.52 -0.37 3.68
CA GLU A 313 -28.56 -0.30 5.16
C GLU A 313 -27.55 0.73 5.66
N GLY A 314 -27.94 2.00 5.62
CA GLY A 314 -27.10 3.13 6.04
C GLY A 314 -25.82 3.22 5.21
N LYS A 315 -24.66 3.07 5.87
CA LYS A 315 -23.34 3.04 5.21
C LYS A 315 -22.99 1.71 4.54
N SER A 316 -23.87 0.71 4.62
CA SER A 316 -23.62 -0.63 4.09
C SER A 316 -24.63 -1.06 3.04
N LYS A 317 -24.23 -2.04 2.22
CA LYS A 317 -25.09 -2.75 1.26
C LYS A 317 -25.14 -4.22 1.66
N ILE A 318 -26.33 -4.81 1.72
CA ILE A 318 -26.51 -6.24 1.97
C ILE A 318 -26.90 -6.93 0.66
N ILE A 319 -26.03 -7.79 0.16
CA ILE A 319 -26.27 -8.55 -1.06
C ILE A 319 -26.75 -9.95 -0.68
N SER A 320 -27.93 -10.34 -1.14
CA SER A 320 -28.49 -11.68 -0.91
C SER A 320 -28.40 -12.51 -2.17
N TYR A 321 -27.90 -13.75 -2.06
CA TYR A 321 -27.76 -14.66 -3.19
C TYR A 321 -27.93 -16.12 -2.76
N LYS A 322 -28.25 -17.00 -3.70
CA LYS A 322 -28.29 -18.45 -3.46
C LYS A 322 -26.98 -19.09 -3.91
N ASP A 323 -26.21 -19.64 -2.98
CA ASP A 323 -24.94 -20.27 -3.32
C ASP A 323 -25.16 -21.51 -4.21
N GLU A 324 -24.63 -21.49 -5.44
CA GLU A 324 -24.87 -22.56 -6.43
C GLU A 324 -24.33 -23.93 -5.96
N ALA A 325 -23.20 -23.93 -5.26
CA ALA A 325 -22.52 -25.15 -4.84
C ALA A 325 -23.25 -25.86 -3.68
N THR A 326 -23.90 -25.10 -2.80
CA THR A 326 -24.55 -25.63 -1.59
C THR A 326 -26.07 -25.52 -1.62
N GLY A 327 -26.63 -24.71 -2.51
CA GLY A 327 -28.06 -24.37 -2.55
C GLY A 327 -28.53 -23.47 -1.40
N VAL A 328 -27.63 -23.03 -0.51
CA VAL A 328 -27.95 -22.27 0.70
C VAL A 328 -28.07 -20.78 0.39
N GLU A 329 -29.04 -20.12 1.02
CA GLU A 329 -29.18 -18.67 0.99
C GLU A 329 -28.07 -18.00 1.80
N ARG A 330 -27.39 -17.04 1.17
CA ARG A 330 -26.30 -16.30 1.79
C ARG A 330 -26.52 -14.80 1.67
N LYS A 331 -26.00 -14.08 2.65
CA LYS A 331 -25.92 -12.63 2.65
C LYS A 331 -24.48 -12.20 2.81
N VAL A 332 -24.15 -11.08 2.17
CA VAL A 332 -22.83 -10.46 2.23
C VAL A 332 -23.03 -9.01 2.61
N LYS A 333 -22.33 -8.55 3.65
CA LYS A 333 -22.28 -7.14 4.00
C LYS A 333 -21.13 -6.46 3.26
N VAL A 334 -21.42 -5.37 2.55
CA VAL A 334 -20.42 -4.53 1.88
C VAL A 334 -20.41 -3.17 2.56
N GLN A 335 -19.25 -2.69 3.02
CA GLN A 335 -19.15 -1.44 3.78
C GLN A 335 -17.78 -0.78 3.64
N ASP A 336 -17.71 0.53 3.83
CA ASP A 336 -16.47 1.28 3.90
C ASP A 336 -15.85 1.29 5.32
N PHE A 337 -14.51 1.17 5.35
CA PHE A 337 -13.65 1.34 6.51
C PHE A 337 -12.36 2.04 6.05
N PRO A 338 -12.24 3.36 6.22
CA PRO A 338 -11.06 4.10 5.78
C PRO A 338 -9.84 3.66 6.59
N ILE A 339 -8.87 3.03 5.93
CA ILE A 339 -7.64 2.58 6.59
C ILE A 339 -6.84 3.79 7.09
N SER A 340 -6.02 3.57 8.11
CA SER A 340 -5.22 4.61 8.71
C SER A 340 -3.82 4.09 9.07
N ILE A 341 -3.09 4.86 9.86
CA ILE A 341 -1.71 4.57 10.26
C ILE A 341 -1.60 4.24 11.75
N ASP A 342 -0.47 3.67 12.14
CA ASP A 342 -0.06 3.62 13.54
C ASP A 342 0.42 5.02 13.97
N TYR A 343 -0.51 5.80 14.51
CA TYR A 343 -0.25 7.16 14.98
C TYR A 343 0.84 7.17 16.07
N GLU A 344 0.80 6.22 17.00
CA GLU A 344 1.75 6.18 18.12
C GLU A 344 3.16 5.82 17.66
N ASP A 345 3.31 4.93 16.67
CA ASP A 345 4.61 4.66 16.07
C ASP A 345 5.18 5.89 15.35
N CYS A 346 4.34 6.63 14.59
CA CYS A 346 4.76 7.87 13.96
C CYS A 346 5.25 8.91 14.98
N LYS A 347 4.53 9.07 16.11
CA LYS A 347 4.95 9.96 17.21
C LYS A 347 6.26 9.52 17.85
N LYS A 348 6.40 8.21 18.12
CA LYS A 348 7.65 7.65 18.67
C LYS A 348 8.83 7.87 17.74
N ILE A 349 8.67 7.66 16.43
CA ILE A 349 9.71 7.95 15.45
C ILE A 349 10.04 9.45 15.44
N SER A 350 9.03 10.33 15.44
CA SER A 350 9.24 11.77 15.44
C SER A 350 10.00 12.31 16.65
N GLN A 351 9.90 11.66 17.81
CA GLN A 351 10.51 12.07 19.08
C GLN A 351 11.89 11.45 19.34
N LYS A 352 12.42 10.64 18.41
CA LYS A 352 13.73 10.01 18.55
C LYS A 352 14.87 10.99 18.28
N PRO A 353 16.00 10.91 19.02
CA PRO A 353 17.19 11.72 18.75
C PRO A 353 17.72 11.56 17.31
N GLU A 354 17.54 10.38 16.70
CA GLU A 354 17.92 10.15 15.30
C GLU A 354 17.10 11.02 14.33
N THR A 355 15.84 11.32 14.64
CA THR A 355 14.99 12.20 13.83
C THR A 355 15.40 13.66 13.97
N ASP A 356 15.77 14.11 15.17
CA ASP A 356 16.27 15.48 15.37
C ASP A 356 17.59 15.69 14.60
N LYS A 357 18.52 14.71 14.65
CA LYS A 357 19.74 14.73 13.82
C LYS A 357 19.45 14.71 12.33
N ALA A 358 18.44 13.95 11.89
CA ALA A 358 18.02 13.94 10.50
C ALA A 358 17.48 15.32 10.08
N MET A 359 16.69 15.99 10.94
CA MET A 359 16.19 17.34 10.68
C MET A 359 17.33 18.36 10.54
N GLU A 360 18.33 18.32 11.43
CA GLU A 360 19.52 19.19 11.33
C GLU A 360 20.24 18.98 9.99
N SER A 361 20.51 17.72 9.62
CA SER A 361 21.15 17.41 8.34
C SER A 361 20.31 17.83 7.13
N ILE A 362 18.99 17.64 7.18
CA ILE A 362 18.07 18.07 6.11
C ILE A 362 18.11 19.60 5.97
N GLN A 363 18.08 20.35 7.07
CA GLN A 363 18.15 21.80 7.03
C GLN A 363 19.47 22.31 6.45
N GLU A 364 20.61 21.70 6.81
CA GLU A 364 21.91 22.01 6.22
C GLU A 364 21.95 21.71 4.72
N GLN A 365 21.44 20.54 4.31
CA GLN A 365 21.35 20.16 2.91
C GLN A 365 20.48 21.13 2.10
N ILE A 366 19.33 21.53 2.63
CA ILE A 366 18.44 22.50 1.98
C ILE A 366 19.14 23.85 1.87
N LYS A 367 19.73 24.37 2.97
CA LYS A 367 20.42 25.66 2.96
C LYS A 367 21.60 25.70 2.01
N SER A 368 22.35 24.60 1.88
CA SER A 368 23.47 24.53 0.92
C SER A 368 23.01 24.62 -0.54
N LYS A 369 21.78 24.21 -0.85
CA LYS A 369 21.19 24.24 -2.19
C LYS A 369 20.27 25.43 -2.44
N ASN A 370 19.84 26.10 -1.37
CA ASN A 370 19.00 27.29 -1.38
C ASN A 370 19.22 28.10 -0.08
N PRO A 371 20.16 29.06 -0.05
CA PRO A 371 20.40 29.92 1.11
C PRO A 371 19.21 30.80 1.50
N ASN A 372 18.31 31.09 0.56
CA ASN A 372 17.12 31.92 0.77
C ASN A 372 15.89 31.10 1.18
N HIS A 373 16.05 29.80 1.48
CA HIS A 373 14.95 28.92 1.85
C HIS A 373 14.14 29.42 3.06
N GLU A 374 12.84 29.61 2.86
CA GLU A 374 11.85 29.91 3.91
C GLU A 374 10.76 28.84 3.98
N TYR A 375 10.35 28.27 2.84
CA TYR A 375 9.23 27.33 2.76
C TYR A 375 9.64 26.01 2.12
N LEU A 376 9.31 24.90 2.79
CA LEU A 376 9.54 23.54 2.30
C LEU A 376 8.23 22.93 1.81
N VAL A 377 8.20 22.55 0.54
CA VAL A 377 7.11 21.76 -0.04
C VAL A 377 7.62 20.34 -0.27
N PHE A 378 6.94 19.35 0.32
CA PHE A 378 7.36 17.96 0.28
C PHE A 378 6.40 17.09 -0.54
N GLY A 379 6.94 16.14 -1.30
CA GLY A 379 6.19 15.07 -1.94
C GLY A 379 6.94 13.76 -1.77
N ILE A 380 6.23 12.68 -1.44
CA ILE A 380 6.83 11.36 -1.28
C ILE A 380 5.94 10.29 -1.87
N ASP A 381 6.49 9.56 -2.83
CA ASP A 381 5.77 8.51 -3.55
C ASP A 381 6.71 7.40 -4.00
N ARG A 382 6.10 6.28 -4.37
CA ARG A 382 6.77 5.29 -5.22
C ARG A 382 6.61 5.73 -6.68
N SER A 383 7.59 5.39 -7.52
CA SER A 383 7.52 5.59 -8.97
C SER A 383 6.43 4.69 -9.56
N ASP A 384 5.20 5.17 -9.56
CA ASP A 384 3.98 4.48 -9.96
C ASP A 384 3.08 5.50 -10.68
N TYR A 385 2.55 5.13 -11.85
CA TYR A 385 1.80 6.03 -12.73
C TYR A 385 0.48 6.51 -12.10
N THR A 386 0.04 5.86 -11.02
CA THR A 386 -1.13 6.28 -10.23
C THR A 386 -0.87 7.55 -9.41
N LYS A 387 0.39 7.94 -9.19
CA LYS A 387 0.77 8.98 -8.22
C LYS A 387 0.81 10.41 -8.77
N GLY A 388 0.53 10.60 -10.05
CA GLY A 388 0.49 11.93 -10.67
C GLY A 388 1.82 12.69 -10.54
N ILE A 389 2.95 11.98 -10.52
CA ILE A 389 4.28 12.59 -10.32
C ILE A 389 4.64 13.53 -11.49
N PRO A 390 4.41 13.17 -12.77
CA PRO A 390 4.62 14.10 -13.88
C PRO A 390 3.77 15.37 -13.74
N GLU A 391 2.50 15.23 -13.40
CA GLU A 391 1.57 16.35 -13.17
C GLU A 391 2.05 17.24 -12.01
N ARG A 392 2.61 16.65 -10.94
CA ARG A 392 3.19 17.40 -9.82
C ARG A 392 4.37 18.25 -10.27
N ILE A 393 5.30 17.67 -11.03
CA ILE A 393 6.49 18.38 -11.51
C ILE A 393 6.07 19.50 -12.48
N GLU A 394 5.08 19.25 -13.33
CA GLU A 394 4.55 20.29 -14.21
C GLU A 394 3.82 21.40 -13.45
N ALA A 395 3.08 21.08 -12.39
CA ALA A 395 2.50 22.09 -11.51
C ALA A 395 3.59 22.92 -10.80
N ILE A 396 4.69 22.30 -10.38
CA ILE A 396 5.86 23.02 -9.84
C ILE A 396 6.47 23.94 -10.92
N ASN A 397 6.65 23.46 -12.14
CA ASN A 397 7.13 24.28 -13.28
C ASN A 397 6.24 25.52 -13.49
N LYS A 398 4.91 25.35 -13.46
CA LYS A 398 3.94 26.43 -13.62
C LYS A 398 3.93 27.40 -12.44
N PHE A 399 4.05 26.91 -11.21
CA PHE A 399 4.23 27.75 -10.02
C PHE A 399 5.49 28.61 -10.14
N LEU A 400 6.63 28.01 -10.49
CA LEU A 400 7.89 28.72 -10.67
C LEU A 400 7.85 29.75 -11.82
N ALA A 401 7.09 29.46 -12.89
CA ALA A 401 6.90 30.37 -14.01
C ALA A 401 6.05 31.60 -13.64
N SER A 402 5.01 31.41 -12.83
CA SER A 402 4.03 32.44 -12.47
C SER A 402 4.39 33.22 -11.21
N THR A 403 5.39 32.76 -10.44
CA THR A 403 5.83 33.40 -9.20
C THR A 403 7.05 34.30 -9.45
N PRO A 404 7.06 35.55 -8.95
CA PRO A 404 8.23 36.43 -9.02
C PRO A 404 9.50 35.76 -8.50
N LYS A 405 10.65 36.07 -9.11
CA LYS A 405 11.94 35.42 -8.80
C LYS A 405 12.26 35.45 -7.30
N GLU A 406 12.10 36.61 -6.68
CA GLU A 406 12.38 36.85 -5.26
C GLU A 406 11.50 36.04 -4.30
N ASP A 407 10.30 35.65 -4.72
CA ASP A 407 9.40 34.81 -3.92
C ASP A 407 9.58 33.33 -4.21
N ARG A 408 9.77 32.94 -5.47
CA ARG A 408 9.97 31.52 -5.82
C ARG A 408 11.28 30.97 -5.28
N GLU A 409 12.34 31.79 -5.20
CA GLU A 409 13.64 31.38 -4.63
C GLU A 409 13.59 31.17 -3.12
N LYS A 410 12.51 31.57 -2.43
CA LYS A 410 12.27 31.23 -1.02
C LYS A 410 11.67 29.84 -0.82
N VAL A 411 11.23 29.20 -1.90
CA VAL A 411 10.54 27.90 -1.86
C VAL A 411 11.47 26.81 -2.34
N THR A 412 11.60 25.75 -1.54
CA THR A 412 12.33 24.54 -1.91
C THR A 412 11.35 23.38 -2.02
N PHE A 413 11.36 22.69 -3.16
CA PHE A 413 10.61 21.45 -3.35
C PHE A 413 11.52 20.26 -3.07
N THR A 414 11.04 19.31 -2.28
CA THR A 414 11.73 18.03 -2.03
C THR A 414 10.81 16.90 -2.47
N LEU A 415 11.29 16.05 -3.39
CA LEU A 415 10.52 14.95 -3.96
C LEU A 415 11.24 13.64 -3.70
N ALA A 416 10.72 12.85 -2.76
CA ALA A 416 11.21 11.50 -2.48
C ALA A 416 10.49 10.48 -3.37
N ILE A 417 11.19 9.95 -4.37
CA ILE A 417 10.63 9.09 -5.40
C ILE A 417 11.37 7.75 -5.39
N ALA A 418 10.79 6.77 -4.71
CA ALA A 418 11.36 5.44 -4.60
C ALA A 418 11.08 4.61 -5.88
N PRO A 419 12.09 3.97 -6.50
CA PRO A 419 11.86 3.02 -7.59
C PRO A 419 10.90 1.91 -7.16
N SER A 420 9.99 1.52 -8.07
CA SER A 420 8.98 0.51 -7.80
C SER A 420 8.73 -0.34 -9.04
N ARG A 421 8.69 -1.67 -8.86
CA ARG A 421 8.37 -2.64 -9.92
C ARG A 421 9.18 -2.44 -11.22
N GLY A 422 10.47 -2.12 -11.10
CA GLY A 422 11.33 -1.78 -12.25
C GLY A 422 11.49 -2.86 -13.33
N SER A 423 11.12 -4.11 -13.04
CA SER A 423 11.05 -5.17 -14.05
C SER A 423 9.87 -5.03 -15.03
N ILE A 424 8.90 -4.16 -14.72
CA ILE A 424 7.73 -3.89 -15.56
C ILE A 424 8.03 -2.63 -16.41
N PRO A 425 8.06 -2.74 -17.76
CA PRO A 425 8.52 -1.65 -18.64
C PRO A 425 7.83 -0.30 -18.44
N GLN A 426 6.53 -0.30 -18.15
CA GLN A 426 5.73 0.91 -17.93
C GLN A 426 6.21 1.70 -16.70
N PHE A 427 6.63 1.00 -15.63
CA PHE A 427 7.13 1.65 -14.42
C PHE A 427 8.55 2.20 -14.61
N ALA A 428 9.39 1.49 -15.37
CA ALA A 428 10.74 1.95 -15.71
C ALA A 428 10.69 3.22 -16.57
N ARG A 429 9.84 3.26 -17.60
CA ARG A 429 9.68 4.42 -18.47
C ARG A 429 9.19 5.65 -17.72
N LEU A 430 8.19 5.49 -16.85
CA LEU A 430 7.73 6.58 -15.99
C LEU A 430 8.86 7.15 -15.11
N HIS A 431 9.72 6.29 -14.57
CA HIS A 431 10.82 6.75 -13.73
C HIS A 431 11.79 7.64 -14.52
N GLU A 432 12.13 7.24 -15.75
CA GLU A 432 12.97 8.04 -16.66
C GLU A 432 12.32 9.39 -16.99
N GLU A 433 11.04 9.39 -17.37
CA GLU A 433 10.26 10.61 -17.65
C GLU A 433 10.24 11.58 -16.46
N VAL A 434 10.09 11.05 -15.25
CA VAL A 434 10.10 11.85 -14.00
C VAL A 434 11.49 12.45 -13.75
N MET A 435 12.56 11.68 -13.92
CA MET A 435 13.93 12.19 -13.71
C MET A 435 14.25 13.30 -14.72
N GLU A 436 13.88 13.12 -15.98
CA GLU A 436 14.06 14.13 -17.04
C GLU A 436 13.26 15.40 -16.72
N ALA A 437 12.01 15.27 -16.27
CA ALA A 437 11.18 16.41 -15.90
C ALA A 437 11.78 17.22 -14.73
N VAL A 438 12.31 16.55 -13.70
CA VAL A 438 13.02 17.22 -12.60
C VAL A 438 14.25 17.98 -13.11
N GLU A 439 15.07 17.34 -13.95
CA GLU A 439 16.26 17.98 -14.51
C GLU A 439 15.90 19.21 -15.35
N ASN A 440 14.86 19.12 -16.18
CA ASN A 440 14.39 20.23 -17.01
C ASN A 440 13.94 21.44 -16.18
N VAL A 441 13.18 21.20 -15.09
CA VAL A 441 12.76 22.29 -14.18
C VAL A 441 13.97 22.92 -13.48
N ASN A 442 14.88 22.10 -12.97
CA ASN A 442 16.09 22.58 -12.30
C ASN A 442 16.99 23.37 -13.24
N LYS A 443 17.17 22.92 -14.48
CA LYS A 443 17.95 23.65 -15.50
C LYS A 443 17.31 24.98 -15.87
N LYS A 444 15.98 25.05 -15.90
CA LYS A 444 15.23 26.25 -16.32
C LYS A 444 15.23 27.36 -15.26
N TYR A 445 15.10 26.99 -13.98
CA TYR A 445 14.93 27.98 -12.90
C TYR A 445 16.07 28.01 -11.88
N GLY A 446 16.91 26.98 -11.85
CA GLY A 446 18.02 26.89 -10.93
C GLY A 446 19.20 27.79 -11.32
N ASN A 447 20.06 28.02 -10.35
CA ASN A 447 21.33 28.73 -10.49
C ASN A 447 22.35 28.17 -9.48
N GLU A 448 23.53 28.77 -9.39
CA GLU A 448 24.61 28.32 -8.49
C GLU A 448 24.17 28.14 -7.02
N ASN A 449 23.23 28.98 -6.56
CA ASN A 449 22.77 28.99 -5.17
C ASN A 449 21.29 28.56 -5.02
N TYR A 450 20.65 28.08 -6.08
CA TYR A 450 19.23 27.70 -6.04
C TYR A 450 18.96 26.45 -6.86
N THR A 451 18.57 25.37 -6.18
CA THR A 451 18.02 24.16 -6.79
C THR A 451 16.52 24.08 -6.48
N PRO A 452 15.62 24.35 -7.44
CA PRO A 452 14.17 24.37 -7.19
C PRO A 452 13.63 23.05 -6.65
N ILE A 453 14.00 21.91 -7.27
CA ILE A 453 13.56 20.57 -6.91
C ILE A 453 14.75 19.72 -6.46
N ILE A 454 14.75 19.32 -5.20
CA ILE A 454 15.67 18.32 -4.65
C ILE A 454 15.01 16.94 -4.75
N HIS A 455 15.49 16.13 -5.68
CA HIS A 455 15.09 14.72 -5.78
C HIS A 455 15.80 13.87 -4.71
N LEU A 456 15.04 12.99 -4.07
CA LEU A 456 15.49 12.08 -3.02
C LEU A 456 15.09 10.65 -3.39
N GLY A 457 15.94 9.69 -3.08
CA GLY A 457 15.63 8.27 -3.25
C GLY A 457 14.79 7.70 -2.10
N ASN A 458 15.15 6.50 -1.65
CA ASN A 458 14.55 5.91 -0.45
C ASN A 458 15.00 6.69 0.80
N LEU A 459 14.04 7.00 1.67
CA LEU A 459 14.29 7.62 2.97
C LEU A 459 14.21 6.59 4.09
N SER A 460 15.10 6.71 5.07
CA SER A 460 14.93 6.04 6.36
C SER A 460 13.69 6.59 7.10
N PRO A 461 13.16 5.86 8.09
CA PRO A 461 12.05 6.36 8.91
C PRO A 461 12.34 7.72 9.58
N ALA A 462 13.58 7.94 10.03
CA ALA A 462 13.99 9.20 10.66
C ALA A 462 14.05 10.35 9.64
N GLU A 463 14.60 10.14 8.44
CA GLU A 463 14.61 11.15 7.39
C GLU A 463 13.20 11.50 6.91
N LYS A 464 12.34 10.48 6.68
CA LYS A 464 10.94 10.69 6.31
C LYS A 464 10.22 11.53 7.35
N ALA A 465 10.34 11.18 8.64
CA ALA A 465 9.77 11.96 9.73
C ALA A 465 10.35 13.37 9.78
N GLY A 466 11.66 13.54 9.57
CA GLY A 466 12.32 14.83 9.54
C GLY A 466 11.79 15.76 8.45
N TYR A 467 11.68 15.28 7.20
CA TYR A 467 11.06 16.05 6.11
C TYR A 467 9.61 16.42 6.42
N MET A 468 8.81 15.48 6.94
CA MET A 468 7.41 15.74 7.30
C MET A 468 7.27 16.74 8.45
N ARG A 469 8.16 16.71 9.45
CA ARG A 469 8.19 17.70 10.53
C ARG A 469 8.55 19.09 10.01
N LEU A 470 9.51 19.19 9.11
CA LEU A 470 9.98 20.47 8.55
C LEU A 470 9.05 21.07 7.47
N ALA A 471 8.26 20.26 6.75
CA ALA A 471 7.52 20.73 5.59
C ALA A 471 6.35 21.67 5.94
N ASN A 472 6.24 22.76 5.18
CA ASN A 472 5.15 23.74 5.23
C ASN A 472 3.96 23.31 4.36
N SER A 473 4.19 22.53 3.32
CA SER A 473 3.13 22.00 2.48
C SER A 473 3.47 20.61 1.99
N MET A 474 2.44 19.80 1.74
CA MET A 474 2.59 18.52 1.07
C MET A 474 1.61 18.41 -0.09
N ILE A 475 2.12 18.00 -1.25
CA ILE A 475 1.33 17.79 -2.46
C ILE A 475 1.05 16.29 -2.60
N VAL A 476 -0.22 15.92 -2.50
CA VAL A 476 -0.73 14.56 -2.68
C VAL A 476 -1.73 14.58 -3.82
N ASN A 477 -1.22 14.42 -5.04
CA ASN A 477 -1.99 14.56 -6.27
C ASN A 477 -2.10 13.27 -7.12
N PRO A 478 -2.35 12.09 -6.51
CA PRO A 478 -2.47 10.88 -7.32
C PRO A 478 -3.61 11.01 -8.34
N VAL A 479 -3.44 10.43 -9.52
CA VAL A 479 -4.53 10.32 -10.51
C VAL A 479 -5.60 9.34 -10.07
N ALA A 480 -5.24 8.36 -9.24
CA ALA A 480 -6.15 7.47 -8.53
C ALA A 480 -5.41 6.84 -7.34
N ASP A 481 -5.99 6.85 -6.13
CA ASP A 481 -5.43 6.20 -4.96
C ASP A 481 -6.54 5.73 -4.02
N GLY A 482 -6.44 4.49 -3.53
CA GLY A 482 -7.47 3.89 -2.67
C GLY A 482 -7.68 4.68 -1.37
N MET A 483 -6.59 5.23 -0.81
CA MET A 483 -6.64 6.07 0.38
C MET A 483 -5.56 7.15 0.37
N ASN A 484 -4.29 6.78 0.16
CA ASN A 484 -3.10 7.61 0.42
C ASN A 484 -2.80 7.83 1.92
N LEU A 485 -1.98 6.94 2.49
CA LEU A 485 -1.56 7.03 3.90
C LEU A 485 -0.50 8.10 4.17
N VAL A 486 0.24 8.53 3.14
CA VAL A 486 1.29 9.56 3.26
C VAL A 486 0.70 10.87 3.78
N ALA A 487 -0.50 11.26 3.33
CA ALA A 487 -1.22 12.42 3.86
C ALA A 487 -1.50 12.31 5.37
N LYS A 488 -1.82 11.11 5.87
CA LYS A 488 -2.03 10.86 7.31
C LYS A 488 -0.73 10.87 8.10
N GLU A 489 0.33 10.27 7.55
CA GLU A 489 1.67 10.28 8.16
C GLU A 489 2.20 11.71 8.29
N MET A 490 2.01 12.54 7.27
CA MET A 490 2.44 13.94 7.27
C MET A 490 1.94 14.70 8.49
N VAL A 491 0.63 14.63 8.76
CA VAL A 491 0.05 15.33 9.92
C VAL A 491 0.38 14.62 11.23
N ALA A 492 0.49 13.28 11.25
CA ALA A 492 0.83 12.53 12.47
C ALA A 492 2.27 12.77 12.95
N HIS A 493 3.21 12.97 12.03
CA HIS A 493 4.60 13.23 12.38
C HIS A 493 4.83 14.61 13.03
N LYS A 494 3.92 15.58 12.85
CA LYS A 494 4.01 16.91 13.44
C LYS A 494 4.03 16.87 14.96
N LEU A 495 4.98 17.60 15.55
CA LEU A 495 5.12 17.86 16.99
C LEU A 495 4.78 19.32 17.31
N PRO A 496 4.55 19.66 18.60
CA PRO A 496 4.44 21.06 19.01
C PRO A 496 5.67 21.87 18.57
N ASN A 497 5.45 23.10 18.11
CA ASN A 497 6.47 24.03 17.59
C ASN A 497 7.07 23.67 16.22
N ASP A 498 6.69 22.55 15.60
CA ASP A 498 6.99 22.32 14.19
C ASP A 498 6.19 23.32 13.33
N PRO A 499 6.69 23.72 12.13
CA PRO A 499 5.95 24.61 11.24
C PRO A 499 4.58 24.01 10.86
N PRO A 500 3.52 24.84 10.75
CA PRO A 500 2.22 24.38 10.29
C PRO A 500 2.30 23.86 8.86
N CYS A 501 1.41 22.93 8.49
CA CYS A 501 1.40 22.34 7.16
C CYS A 501 0.02 22.42 6.50
N GLN A 502 -0.03 23.01 5.30
CA GLN A 502 -1.21 22.95 4.43
C GLN A 502 -1.08 21.77 3.45
N LEU A 503 -2.05 20.85 3.46
CA LEU A 503 -2.10 19.77 2.47
C LEU A 503 -2.78 20.26 1.18
N VAL A 504 -2.19 19.89 0.04
CA VAL A 504 -2.79 20.04 -1.30
C VAL A 504 -3.15 18.64 -1.80
N LEU A 505 -4.44 18.36 -1.96
CA LEU A 505 -4.97 17.02 -2.28
C LEU A 505 -5.72 17.05 -3.61
N THR A 506 -5.66 15.95 -4.36
CA THR A 506 -6.62 15.68 -5.44
C THR A 506 -7.78 14.82 -4.91
N ARG A 507 -9.01 15.04 -5.43
CA ARG A 507 -10.20 14.27 -5.04
C ARG A 507 -10.09 12.78 -5.40
N THR A 508 -9.21 12.45 -6.32
CA THR A 508 -8.86 11.09 -6.73
C THR A 508 -8.04 10.31 -5.69
N ALA A 509 -7.62 10.94 -4.59
CA ALA A 509 -7.10 10.25 -3.41
C ALA A 509 -8.23 9.95 -2.42
N GLY A 510 -8.36 8.69 -1.97
CA GLY A 510 -9.40 8.32 -1.00
C GLY A 510 -9.42 9.16 0.28
N ILE A 511 -8.27 9.66 0.74
CA ILE A 511 -8.15 10.55 1.89
C ILE A 511 -8.90 11.87 1.70
N ALA A 512 -9.06 12.35 0.47
CA ALA A 512 -9.83 13.56 0.20
C ALA A 512 -11.33 13.39 0.50
N HIS A 513 -11.83 12.16 0.61
CA HIS A 513 -13.21 11.86 1.01
C HIS A 513 -13.40 11.75 2.51
N ASP A 514 -12.31 11.73 3.30
CA ASP A 514 -12.41 11.88 4.75
C ASP A 514 -12.89 13.32 5.07
N PRO A 515 -13.98 13.51 5.84
CA PRO A 515 -14.56 14.83 6.08
C PRO A 515 -13.58 15.83 6.71
N ASP A 516 -12.69 15.38 7.59
CA ASP A 516 -11.73 16.26 8.26
C ASP A 516 -10.65 16.71 7.27
N PHE A 517 -10.16 15.80 6.42
CA PHE A 517 -9.19 16.12 5.37
C PHE A 517 -9.81 16.99 4.27
N ALA A 518 -11.05 16.72 3.86
CA ALA A 518 -11.75 17.53 2.87
C ALA A 518 -11.95 18.98 3.33
N LYS A 519 -12.22 19.18 4.63
CA LYS A 519 -12.44 20.49 5.24
C LYS A 519 -11.14 21.26 5.47
N ASN A 520 -10.09 20.59 5.95
CA ASN A 520 -8.87 21.23 6.44
C ASN A 520 -7.69 21.19 5.45
N SER A 521 -7.95 20.81 4.20
CA SER A 521 -6.95 20.78 3.11
C SER A 521 -7.41 21.59 1.91
N LEU A 522 -6.49 21.97 1.04
CA LEU A 522 -6.80 22.51 -0.28
C LEU A 522 -7.06 21.35 -1.23
N VAL A 523 -8.29 21.21 -1.75
CA VAL A 523 -8.67 20.08 -2.59
C VAL A 523 -9.07 20.52 -4.00
N ILE A 524 -8.56 19.81 -5.00
CA ILE A 524 -8.95 19.94 -6.41
C ILE A 524 -9.53 18.64 -6.94
N ASP A 525 -10.50 18.73 -7.84
CA ASP A 525 -11.13 17.55 -8.44
C ASP A 525 -10.26 16.88 -9.50
N ASP A 526 -9.77 17.65 -10.47
CA ASP A 526 -9.00 17.12 -11.60
C ASP A 526 -7.50 17.01 -11.26
N PRO A 527 -6.93 15.80 -11.17
CA PRO A 527 -5.50 15.61 -10.91
C PRO A 527 -4.60 16.04 -12.07
N LYS A 528 -5.16 16.30 -13.26
CA LYS A 528 -4.43 16.72 -14.46
C LYS A 528 -4.43 18.23 -14.67
N ASP A 529 -5.21 18.99 -13.90
CA ASP A 529 -5.25 20.45 -13.97
C ASP A 529 -4.04 21.06 -13.24
N THR A 530 -2.88 21.00 -13.90
CA THR A 530 -1.60 21.43 -13.34
C THR A 530 -1.54 22.94 -13.10
N ASP A 531 -2.34 23.75 -13.79
CA ASP A 531 -2.46 25.20 -13.54
C ASP A 531 -3.12 25.46 -12.18
N LYS A 532 -4.24 24.78 -11.89
CA LYS A 532 -4.89 24.91 -10.58
C LYS A 532 -4.05 24.29 -9.47
N ILE A 533 -3.38 23.15 -9.70
CA ILE A 533 -2.45 22.59 -8.69
C ILE A 533 -1.35 23.61 -8.38
N ALA A 534 -0.76 24.26 -9.39
CA ALA A 534 0.22 25.33 -9.19
C ALA A 534 -0.35 26.50 -8.38
N GLY A 535 -1.60 26.91 -8.67
CA GLY A 535 -2.33 27.91 -7.89
C GLY A 535 -2.51 27.51 -6.42
N LEU A 536 -2.86 26.24 -6.15
CA LEU A 536 -3.00 25.72 -4.78
C LEU A 536 -1.66 25.63 -4.03
N ILE A 537 -0.54 25.35 -4.71
CA ILE A 537 0.80 25.44 -4.12
C ILE A 537 1.06 26.88 -3.66
N GLY A 538 0.81 27.87 -4.53
CA GLY A 538 0.96 29.28 -4.18
C GLY A 538 0.02 29.70 -3.04
N GLN A 539 -1.23 29.23 -3.07
CA GLN A 539 -2.20 29.48 -2.00
C GLN A 539 -1.74 28.88 -0.67
N ALA A 540 -1.23 27.65 -0.65
CA ALA A 540 -0.71 27.01 0.57
C ALA A 540 0.40 27.84 1.21
N ILE A 541 1.36 28.30 0.41
CA ILE A 541 2.48 29.13 0.89
C ILE A 541 1.95 30.49 1.40
N ASN A 542 1.04 31.13 0.66
CA ASN A 542 0.45 32.39 1.05
C ASN A 542 -0.38 32.29 2.34
N ASN A 543 -1.13 31.20 2.54
CA ASN A 543 -1.86 30.96 3.78
C ASN A 543 -0.90 30.90 4.98
N ILE A 544 0.23 30.20 4.84
CA ILE A 544 1.23 30.06 5.90
C ILE A 544 1.94 31.39 6.18
N LYS A 545 2.23 32.17 5.14
CA LYS A 545 2.85 33.49 5.26
C LYS A 545 1.92 34.50 5.95
N ASN A 546 0.64 34.48 5.61
CA ASN A 546 -0.31 35.52 6.01
C ASN A 546 -1.09 35.18 7.28
N ASP A 547 -1.39 33.90 7.53
CA ASP A 547 -2.16 33.41 8.67
C ASP A 547 -1.68 32.01 9.13
N PRO A 548 -0.45 31.92 9.69
CA PRO A 548 0.11 30.65 10.14
C PRO A 548 -0.71 30.01 11.27
N GLU A 549 -1.41 30.80 12.09
CA GLU A 549 -2.23 30.30 13.19
C GLU A 549 -3.45 29.51 12.67
N ALA A 550 -4.10 29.98 11.60
CA ALA A 550 -5.18 29.24 10.96
C ALA A 550 -4.69 27.89 10.38
N VAL A 551 -3.53 27.88 9.72
CA VAL A 551 -2.95 26.64 9.19
C VAL A 551 -2.50 25.70 10.31
N GLU A 552 -1.98 26.23 11.41
CA GLU A 552 -1.63 25.44 12.60
C GLU A 552 -2.88 24.78 13.21
N LYS A 553 -4.00 25.51 13.31
CA LYS A 553 -5.28 24.97 13.77
C LYS A 553 -5.74 23.82 12.87
N GLN A 554 -5.71 23.99 11.55
CA GLN A 554 -6.05 22.94 10.59
C GLN A 554 -5.14 21.72 10.74
N THR A 555 -3.83 21.94 10.87
CA THR A 555 -2.83 20.87 11.08
C THR A 555 -3.13 20.08 12.36
N LYS A 556 -3.46 20.78 13.46
CA LYS A 556 -3.82 20.16 14.75
C LYS A 556 -5.14 19.39 14.67
N GLU A 557 -6.17 19.92 13.99
CA GLU A 557 -7.43 19.22 13.75
C GLU A 557 -7.20 17.90 12.99
N LEU A 558 -6.38 17.93 11.93
CA LEU A 558 -6.02 16.73 11.16
C LEU A 558 -5.20 15.73 11.98
N ASN A 559 -4.21 16.21 12.75
CA ASN A 559 -3.41 15.36 13.63
C ASN A 559 -4.29 14.63 14.67
N GLU A 560 -5.19 15.36 15.35
CA GLU A 560 -6.13 14.75 16.30
C GLU A 560 -7.11 13.81 15.60
N SER A 561 -7.57 14.12 14.38
CA SER A 561 -8.41 13.19 13.61
C SER A 561 -7.68 11.86 13.34
N VAL A 562 -6.43 11.88 12.88
CA VAL A 562 -5.64 10.66 12.62
C VAL A 562 -5.37 9.89 13.92
N LYS A 563 -5.13 10.57 15.03
CA LYS A 563 -4.96 9.95 16.35
C LYS A 563 -6.21 9.17 16.79
N HIS A 564 -7.39 9.73 16.60
CA HIS A 564 -8.66 9.07 16.95
C HIS A 564 -9.04 7.99 15.93
N ASN A 565 -8.89 8.29 14.64
CA ASN A 565 -9.17 7.41 13.50
C ASN A 565 -7.91 6.69 13.04
N ASN A 566 -7.22 6.02 13.98
CA ASN A 566 -5.97 5.31 13.72
C ASN A 566 -6.20 3.87 13.24
N ILE A 567 -5.11 3.17 12.95
CA ILE A 567 -5.15 1.81 12.41
C ILE A 567 -5.79 0.78 13.36
N GLY A 568 -5.64 0.97 14.68
CA GLY A 568 -6.27 0.13 15.68
C GLY A 568 -7.80 0.23 15.62
N LYS A 569 -8.33 1.45 15.46
CA LYS A 569 -9.77 1.67 15.28
C LYS A 569 -10.29 1.01 14.01
N TRP A 570 -9.59 1.15 12.88
CA TRP A 570 -9.96 0.51 11.62
C TRP A 570 -10.08 -1.02 11.77
N THR A 571 -9.09 -1.65 12.40
CA THR A 571 -9.09 -3.10 12.67
C THR A 571 -10.26 -3.52 13.55
N VAL A 572 -10.47 -2.82 14.68
CA VAL A 572 -11.54 -3.14 15.62
C VAL A 572 -12.91 -2.99 14.96
N ASP A 573 -13.15 -1.89 14.24
CA ASP A 573 -14.42 -1.61 13.57
C ASP A 573 -14.73 -2.69 12.53
N TYR A 574 -13.74 -3.08 11.71
CA TYR A 574 -13.91 -4.14 10.71
C TYR A 574 -14.22 -5.49 11.36
N LEU A 575 -13.40 -5.93 12.33
CA LEU A 575 -13.58 -7.24 12.97
C LEU A 575 -14.90 -7.32 13.75
N LYS A 576 -15.30 -6.23 14.42
CA LYS A 576 -16.55 -6.15 15.17
C LYS A 576 -17.76 -6.29 14.26
N ASP A 577 -17.77 -5.56 13.13
CA ASP A 577 -18.85 -5.63 12.16
C ASP A 577 -18.93 -7.01 11.50
N LEU A 578 -17.79 -7.60 11.11
CA LEU A 578 -17.74 -8.96 10.56
C LEU A 578 -18.33 -9.97 11.54
N LYS A 579 -17.89 -9.93 12.80
CA LYS A 579 -18.34 -10.84 13.86
C LYS A 579 -19.82 -10.68 14.18
N SER A 580 -20.30 -9.45 14.27
CA SER A 580 -21.72 -9.17 14.52
C SER A 580 -22.60 -9.67 13.38
N PHE A 581 -22.18 -9.47 12.13
CA PHE A 581 -22.96 -9.88 10.96
C PHE A 581 -23.10 -11.40 10.89
N VAL A 582 -22.00 -12.14 11.06
CA VAL A 582 -22.03 -13.62 11.08
C VAL A 582 -22.82 -14.17 12.26
N GLY A 583 -22.81 -13.47 13.40
CA GLY A 583 -23.60 -13.84 14.58
C GLY A 583 -25.12 -13.72 14.39
N ASN A 584 -25.57 -12.73 13.61
CA ASN A 584 -26.98 -12.46 13.35
C ASN A 584 -27.58 -13.32 12.21
N ASP A 585 -26.74 -14.00 11.43
CA ASP A 585 -27.14 -14.95 10.37
C ASP A 585 -27.25 -16.42 10.90
N LYS A 586 -27.30 -16.61 12.23
CA LYS A 586 -27.50 -17.91 12.92
C LYS A 586 -28.91 -18.08 13.46
#